data_AF-A0A1G5DNF1-F1
#
_entry.id   AF-A0A1G5DNF1-F1
#
_cell.length_a   1.000
_cell.length_b   1.000
_cell.length_c   1.000
_cell.angle_alpha   90.00
_cell.angle_beta   90.00
_cell.angle_gamma   90.00
#
_symmetry.space_group_name_H-M   'P 1'
#
loop_
_entity.id
_entity.type
_entity.pdbx_description
1 polymer ?
#
loop_
_entity_poly.entity_id
_entity_poly.type
_entity_poly.pdbx_seq_one_letter_code
_entity_poly.pdbx_strand_id
1 'polypeptide(L)'
;MKNVHTWILLAALIACLSFTSLAQTAPIKVLWYTYADPASEYRQKISQLASIVPTLPQSGGSSWNLTYWEAGSAVPDLAAFDVLVIESGEAFLTGAPGGPLAIPDYSGILENKAEIKAARGDRTFITTADSDFHAIRGNTGNIPYDPDALDGGGKCAPVLISPDCWDGALGHLVNAVNWAARGDGLGIVSFLDGEHPGSFWWTNVDSFLHSELDGVVSYAGAEQNPIINPLQASHALNAGLTSKGLSGWGISFHAFFLPVDGYAPIVDSSSRPGMSVAIATSSPVVIKPGKMLIP
;
A
#
# COMPACT_ATOMS: atom_id res chain seq x y z
N MET A 1 -53.86 28.29 28.14
CA MET A 1 -53.06 28.37 26.89
C MET A 1 -51.58 28.52 27.25
N LYS A 2 -50.87 27.41 27.47
CA LYS A 2 -49.41 27.28 27.61
C LYS A 2 -49.13 25.77 27.59
N ASN A 3 -48.09 25.33 26.89
CA ASN A 3 -47.58 23.94 26.81
C ASN A 3 -48.14 23.00 25.74
N VAL A 4 -48.26 23.44 24.48
CA VAL A 4 -48.42 22.49 23.35
C VAL A 4 -47.28 22.60 22.33
N HIS A 5 -46.53 23.71 22.29
CA HIS A 5 -45.50 23.92 21.26
C HIS A 5 -44.12 23.33 21.57
N THR A 6 -43.81 23.04 22.85
CA THR A 6 -42.49 22.52 23.24
C THR A 6 -42.32 21.03 22.97
N TRP A 7 -43.41 20.27 22.85
CA TRP A 7 -43.36 18.82 22.61
C TRP A 7 -43.27 18.45 21.12
N ILE A 8 -43.74 19.33 20.22
CA ILE A 8 -43.68 19.09 18.76
C ILE A 8 -42.25 19.29 18.23
N LEU A 9 -41.48 20.21 18.82
CA LEU A 9 -40.08 20.44 18.44
C LEU A 9 -39.13 19.31 18.90
N LEU A 10 -39.46 18.60 19.98
CA LEU A 10 -38.64 17.46 20.44
C LEU A 10 -38.87 16.20 19.58
N ALA A 11 -40.09 15.99 19.08
CA ALA A 11 -40.40 14.86 18.21
C ALA A 11 -39.76 15.00 16.80
N ALA A 12 -39.61 16.23 16.31
CA ALA A 12 -38.94 16.49 15.03
C ALA A 12 -37.41 16.29 15.10
N LEU A 13 -36.79 16.51 16.27
CA LEU A 13 -35.35 16.30 16.43
C LEU A 13 -34.96 14.81 16.55
N ILE A 14 -35.85 13.97 17.10
CA ILE A 14 -35.59 12.53 17.27
C ILE A 14 -35.79 11.77 15.95
N ALA A 15 -36.67 12.23 15.06
CA ALA A 15 -36.91 11.61 13.76
C ALA A 15 -35.78 11.84 12.72
N CYS A 16 -34.87 12.80 12.95
CA CYS A 16 -33.70 13.01 12.08
C CYS A 16 -32.45 12.25 12.51
N LEU A 17 -32.49 11.55 13.65
CA LEU A 17 -31.35 10.76 14.19
C LEU A 17 -31.44 9.27 13.84
N SER A 18 -32.47 8.83 13.12
CA SER A 18 -32.81 7.41 13.01
C SER A 18 -32.53 6.76 11.65
N PHE A 19 -31.64 7.30 10.80
CA PHE A 19 -31.18 6.59 9.60
C PHE A 19 -29.75 6.95 9.21
N THR A 20 -28.79 6.90 10.14
CA THR A 20 -27.43 6.56 9.72
C THR A 20 -27.42 5.04 9.53
N SER A 21 -27.92 4.56 8.38
CA SER A 21 -27.48 3.25 7.94
C SER A 21 -25.96 3.33 7.91
N LEU A 22 -25.27 2.47 8.65
CA LEU A 22 -23.87 2.19 8.35
C LEU A 22 -23.89 1.68 6.91
N ALA A 23 -23.67 2.57 5.95
CA ALA A 23 -23.48 2.19 4.57
C ALA A 23 -22.24 1.32 4.61
N GLN A 24 -22.44 0.01 4.54
CA GLN A 24 -21.36 -0.94 4.49
C GLN A 24 -20.63 -0.64 3.18
N THR A 25 -19.45 -0.01 3.30
CA THR A 25 -18.59 0.27 2.15
C THR A 25 -18.39 -1.03 1.40
N ALA A 26 -18.62 -1.01 0.09
CA ALA A 26 -18.34 -2.17 -0.74
C ALA A 26 -16.88 -2.61 -0.52
N PRO A 27 -16.59 -3.93 -0.51
CA PRO A 27 -15.21 -4.40 -0.41
C PRO A 27 -14.36 -3.81 -1.53
N ILE A 28 -13.15 -3.35 -1.19
CA ILE A 28 -12.13 -2.95 -2.15
C ILE A 28 -11.76 -4.18 -2.97
N LYS A 29 -11.90 -4.11 -4.28
CA LYS A 29 -11.50 -5.16 -5.21
C LYS A 29 -10.00 -5.02 -5.49
N VAL A 30 -9.21 -5.86 -4.85
CA VAL A 30 -7.76 -5.87 -4.93
C VAL A 30 -7.33 -6.91 -5.97
N LEU A 31 -6.72 -6.44 -7.05
CA LEU A 31 -5.98 -7.29 -7.97
C LEU A 31 -4.52 -7.35 -7.53
N TRP A 32 -4.04 -8.52 -7.15
CA TRP A 32 -2.67 -8.72 -6.68
C TRP A 32 -1.87 -9.46 -7.75
N TYR A 33 -0.98 -8.74 -8.44
CA TYR A 33 -0.05 -9.34 -9.38
C TYR A 33 1.11 -10.00 -8.61
N THR A 34 1.31 -11.29 -8.86
CA THR A 34 2.24 -12.13 -8.09
C THR A 34 2.86 -13.21 -8.96
N TYR A 35 4.14 -13.48 -8.74
CA TYR A 35 4.86 -14.62 -9.33
C TYR A 35 5.01 -15.78 -8.34
N ALA A 36 4.55 -15.62 -7.10
CA ALA A 36 4.63 -16.63 -6.07
C ALA A 36 3.80 -17.88 -6.44
N ASP A 37 4.27 -19.05 -6.06
CA ASP A 37 3.56 -20.31 -6.22
C ASP A 37 2.17 -20.25 -5.52
N PRO A 38 1.09 -20.80 -6.11
CA PRO A 38 -0.23 -20.84 -5.49
C PRO A 38 -0.28 -21.44 -4.08
N ALA A 39 0.63 -22.36 -3.74
CA ALA A 39 0.73 -22.99 -2.43
C ALA A 39 1.76 -22.31 -1.51
N SER A 40 2.41 -21.24 -1.95
CA SER A 40 3.42 -20.51 -1.19
C SER A 40 2.90 -19.96 0.14
N GLU A 41 3.80 -19.85 1.12
CA GLU A 41 3.47 -19.21 2.40
C GLU A 41 3.11 -17.73 2.18
N TYR A 42 3.77 -17.06 1.23
CA TYR A 42 3.45 -15.69 0.85
C TYR A 42 1.97 -15.52 0.48
N ARG A 43 1.45 -16.27 -0.51
CA ARG A 43 0.03 -16.16 -0.92
C ARG A 43 -0.93 -16.57 0.20
N GLN A 44 -0.57 -17.53 1.04
CA GLN A 44 -1.38 -17.89 2.21
C GLN A 44 -1.51 -16.72 3.19
N LYS A 45 -0.39 -16.03 3.47
CA LYS A 45 -0.35 -14.89 4.40
C LYS A 45 -1.02 -13.64 3.84
N ILE A 46 -0.88 -13.34 2.55
CA ILE A 46 -1.61 -12.24 1.90
C ILE A 46 -3.13 -12.52 1.90
N SER A 47 -3.55 -13.77 1.64
CA SER A 47 -4.95 -14.16 1.75
C SER A 47 -5.47 -14.04 3.20
N GLN A 48 -4.66 -14.43 4.19
CA GLN A 48 -4.98 -14.22 5.60
C GLN A 48 -5.12 -12.72 5.92
N LEU A 49 -4.20 -11.88 5.45
CA LEU A 49 -4.27 -10.43 5.62
C LEU A 49 -5.56 -9.85 5.04
N ALA A 50 -5.93 -10.20 3.81
CA ALA A 50 -7.17 -9.74 3.18
C ALA A 50 -8.42 -10.11 4.00
N SER A 51 -8.40 -11.27 4.68
CA SER A 51 -9.51 -11.72 5.54
C SER A 51 -9.62 -10.93 6.85
N ILE A 52 -8.51 -10.40 7.39
CA ILE A 52 -8.48 -9.69 8.68
C ILE A 52 -8.40 -8.17 8.54
N VAL A 53 -8.13 -7.63 7.34
CA VAL A 53 -7.93 -6.19 7.13
C VAL A 53 -9.04 -5.30 7.72
N PRO A 54 -10.35 -5.68 7.72
CA PRO A 54 -11.39 -4.84 8.34
C PRO A 54 -11.22 -4.63 9.84
N THR A 55 -10.44 -5.49 10.50
CA THR A 55 -10.16 -5.43 11.94
C THR A 55 -8.93 -4.58 12.27
N LEU A 56 -8.11 -4.22 11.26
CA LEU A 56 -6.93 -3.39 11.44
C LEU A 56 -7.32 -1.90 11.50
N PRO A 57 -6.79 -1.09 12.44
CA PRO A 57 -7.14 0.33 12.55
C PRO A 57 -6.89 1.15 11.27
N GLN A 58 -5.84 0.82 10.53
CA GLN A 58 -5.43 1.45 9.27
C GLN A 58 -6.50 1.31 8.17
N SER A 59 -7.37 0.29 8.27
CA SER A 59 -8.41 0.07 7.28
C SER A 59 -9.57 1.04 7.38
N GLY A 60 -9.80 1.63 8.56
CA GLY A 60 -11.05 2.33 8.85
C GLY A 60 -12.30 1.46 8.64
N GLY A 61 -12.16 0.13 8.73
CA GLY A 61 -13.23 -0.85 8.51
C GLY A 61 -13.40 -1.31 7.06
N SER A 62 -12.57 -0.86 6.12
CA SER A 62 -12.57 -1.36 4.74
C SER A 62 -12.24 -2.85 4.68
N SER A 63 -12.95 -3.61 3.84
CA SER A 63 -12.66 -5.01 3.52
C SER A 63 -12.04 -5.14 2.14
N TRP A 64 -11.29 -6.22 1.91
CA TRP A 64 -10.69 -6.53 0.62
C TRP A 64 -11.35 -7.77 0.01
N ASN A 65 -11.65 -7.69 -1.27
CA ASN A 65 -11.94 -8.82 -2.14
C ASN A 65 -10.71 -9.06 -3.03
N LEU A 66 -9.88 -10.02 -2.62
CA LEU A 66 -8.58 -10.29 -3.22
C LEU A 66 -8.71 -11.25 -4.42
N THR A 67 -8.09 -10.89 -5.53
CA THR A 67 -7.89 -11.77 -6.70
C THR A 67 -6.42 -11.76 -7.08
N TYR A 68 -5.84 -12.93 -7.31
CA TYR A 68 -4.47 -13.03 -7.80
C TYR A 68 -4.43 -13.02 -9.33
N TRP A 69 -3.41 -12.38 -9.89
CA TRP A 69 -3.06 -12.40 -11.30
C TRP A 69 -1.57 -12.72 -11.43
N GLU A 70 -1.22 -13.54 -12.42
CA GLU A 70 0.14 -14.02 -12.64
C GLU A 70 0.48 -14.00 -14.12
N ALA A 71 1.78 -14.02 -14.44
CA ALA A 71 2.28 -14.13 -15.80
C ALA A 71 1.67 -15.34 -16.54
N GLY A 72 1.42 -15.18 -17.84
CA GLY A 72 0.83 -16.23 -18.69
C GLY A 72 -0.66 -16.50 -18.48
N SER A 73 -1.30 -15.92 -17.45
CA SER A 73 -2.77 -15.92 -17.31
C SER A 73 -3.44 -14.90 -18.21
N ALA A 74 -4.72 -15.13 -18.54
CA ALA A 74 -5.52 -14.14 -19.25
C ALA A 74 -5.60 -12.84 -18.43
N VAL A 75 -5.46 -11.70 -19.11
CA VAL A 75 -5.55 -10.38 -18.49
C VAL A 75 -6.95 -10.20 -17.89
N PRO A 76 -7.08 -9.89 -16.59
CA PRO A 76 -8.36 -9.58 -15.99
C PRO A 76 -8.98 -8.32 -16.61
N ASP A 77 -10.30 -8.15 -16.49
CA ASP A 77 -10.92 -6.85 -16.75
C ASP A 77 -10.44 -5.85 -15.69
N LEU A 78 -9.38 -5.11 -16.02
CA LEU A 78 -8.70 -4.19 -15.10
C LEU A 78 -9.62 -3.09 -14.57
N ALA A 79 -10.64 -2.68 -15.35
CA ALA A 79 -11.62 -1.69 -14.93
C ALA A 79 -12.60 -2.23 -13.87
N ALA A 80 -12.63 -3.55 -13.65
CA ALA A 80 -13.46 -4.16 -12.62
C ALA A 80 -12.83 -4.11 -11.22
N PHE A 81 -11.58 -3.68 -11.08
CA PHE A 81 -10.82 -3.62 -9.83
C PHE A 81 -10.57 -2.18 -9.40
N ASP A 82 -10.48 -1.97 -8.08
CA ASP A 82 -10.22 -0.65 -7.50
C ASP A 82 -8.72 -0.37 -7.40
N VAL A 83 -7.90 -1.42 -7.22
CA VAL A 83 -6.44 -1.30 -7.07
C VAL A 83 -5.72 -2.52 -7.65
N LEU A 84 -4.65 -2.27 -8.39
CA LEU A 84 -3.63 -3.24 -8.76
C LEU A 84 -2.44 -3.09 -7.81
N VAL A 85 -2.19 -4.13 -7.04
CA VAL A 85 -1.02 -4.29 -6.18
C VAL A 85 -0.02 -5.16 -6.92
N ILE A 86 1.23 -4.70 -7.02
CA ILE A 86 2.31 -5.42 -7.67
C ILE A 86 3.29 -5.86 -6.59
N GLU A 87 3.38 -7.18 -6.39
CA GLU A 87 4.31 -7.84 -5.46
C GLU A 87 5.74 -7.32 -5.67
N SER A 88 6.47 -7.16 -4.57
CA SER A 88 7.88 -6.77 -4.61
C SER A 88 8.72 -7.83 -5.32
N GLY A 89 9.91 -7.44 -5.81
CA GLY A 89 10.85 -8.36 -6.43
C GLY A 89 11.53 -9.34 -5.47
N GLU A 90 11.14 -9.36 -4.20
CA GLU A 90 11.73 -10.19 -3.16
C GLU A 90 11.12 -11.61 -3.20
N ALA A 91 11.97 -12.62 -3.35
CA ALA A 91 11.55 -13.98 -3.64
C ALA A 91 11.35 -14.86 -2.39
N PHE A 92 11.60 -14.35 -1.18
CA PHE A 92 11.44 -15.15 0.03
C PHE A 92 9.99 -15.62 0.26
N LEU A 93 9.83 -16.88 0.68
CA LEU A 93 8.52 -17.51 0.97
C LEU A 93 7.55 -17.59 -0.23
N THR A 94 8.01 -17.28 -1.45
CA THR A 94 7.20 -17.28 -2.68
C THR A 94 7.18 -18.64 -3.39
N GLY A 95 8.10 -19.56 -3.05
CA GLY A 95 8.15 -20.91 -3.62
C GLY A 95 7.05 -21.84 -3.09
N ALA A 96 6.85 -22.97 -3.78
CA ALA A 96 6.05 -24.08 -3.26
C ALA A 96 6.61 -24.57 -1.91
N PRO A 97 5.78 -25.16 -1.02
CA PRO A 97 6.26 -25.69 0.26
C PRO A 97 7.45 -26.64 0.12
N GLY A 98 8.61 -26.27 0.69
CA GLY A 98 9.86 -27.03 0.59
C GLY A 98 10.58 -26.96 -0.77
N GLY A 99 10.05 -26.17 -1.71
CA GLY A 99 10.64 -25.90 -3.01
C GLY A 99 11.62 -24.72 -3.02
N PRO A 100 12.26 -24.45 -4.17
CA PRO A 100 13.07 -23.24 -4.34
C PRO A 100 12.20 -21.99 -4.28
N LEU A 101 12.81 -20.85 -3.98
CA LEU A 101 12.16 -19.54 -4.13
C LEU A 101 11.71 -19.33 -5.58
N ALA A 102 10.58 -18.64 -5.78
CA ALA A 102 10.13 -18.31 -7.13
C ALA A 102 11.08 -17.27 -7.76
N ILE A 103 11.19 -17.27 -9.08
CA ILE A 103 11.92 -16.24 -9.80
C ILE A 103 10.91 -15.13 -10.13
N PRO A 104 11.19 -13.85 -9.81
CA PRO A 104 10.32 -12.75 -10.18
C PRO A 104 10.00 -12.76 -11.67
N ASP A 105 8.70 -12.71 -12.00
CA ASP A 105 8.20 -12.67 -13.37
C ASP A 105 7.16 -11.56 -13.53
N TYR A 106 7.58 -10.46 -14.16
CA TYR A 106 6.74 -9.30 -14.45
C TYR A 106 6.24 -9.26 -15.90
N SER A 107 6.42 -10.33 -16.68
CA SER A 107 6.01 -10.38 -18.10
C SER A 107 4.53 -10.05 -18.28
N GLY A 108 3.64 -10.50 -17.40
CA GLY A 108 2.22 -10.16 -17.46
C GLY A 108 1.93 -8.65 -17.32
N ILE A 109 2.70 -7.93 -16.50
CA ILE A 109 2.59 -6.46 -16.40
C ILE A 109 3.19 -5.77 -17.62
N LEU A 110 4.35 -6.24 -18.09
CA LEU A 110 5.07 -5.64 -19.22
C LEU A 110 4.32 -5.82 -20.55
N GLU A 111 3.78 -7.01 -20.80
CA GLU A 111 3.03 -7.34 -22.02
C GLU A 111 1.70 -6.56 -22.12
N ASN A 112 1.11 -6.20 -20.98
CA ASN A 112 -0.20 -5.56 -20.90
C ASN A 112 -0.13 -4.09 -20.47
N LYS A 113 0.99 -3.43 -20.79
CA LYS A 113 1.23 -2.03 -20.44
C LYS A 113 0.16 -1.07 -20.98
N ALA A 114 -0.43 -1.37 -22.13
CA ALA A 114 -1.43 -0.50 -22.76
C ALA A 114 -2.77 -0.57 -22.01
N GLU A 115 -3.20 -1.77 -21.65
CA GLU A 115 -4.42 -2.06 -20.89
C GLU A 115 -4.31 -1.46 -19.48
N ILE A 116 -3.16 -1.65 -18.82
CA ILE A 116 -2.89 -1.06 -17.51
C ILE A 116 -2.94 0.47 -17.60
N LYS A 117 -2.28 1.09 -18.58
CA LYS A 117 -2.37 2.56 -18.78
C LYS A 117 -3.79 3.04 -19.04
N ALA A 118 -4.59 2.28 -19.77
CA ALA A 118 -5.97 2.65 -20.09
C ALA A 118 -6.90 2.58 -18.86
N ALA A 119 -6.68 1.61 -17.96
CA ALA A 119 -7.45 1.46 -16.73
C ALA A 119 -6.93 2.34 -15.57
N ARG A 120 -5.63 2.69 -15.59
CA ARG A 120 -4.93 3.39 -14.50
C ARG A 120 -5.61 4.70 -14.14
N GLY A 121 -5.83 4.84 -12.84
CA GLY A 121 -6.47 5.96 -12.19
C GLY A 121 -5.54 7.11 -11.81
N ASP A 122 -6.05 7.98 -10.95
CA ASP A 122 -5.35 9.16 -10.43
C ASP A 122 -4.41 8.86 -9.25
N ARG A 123 -4.46 7.65 -8.69
CA ARG A 123 -3.67 7.26 -7.51
C ARG A 123 -2.66 6.19 -7.84
N THR A 124 -1.39 6.55 -7.73
CA THR A 124 -0.27 5.61 -7.79
C THR A 124 0.63 5.83 -6.59
N PHE A 125 0.92 4.77 -5.86
CA PHE A 125 1.88 4.72 -4.78
C PHE A 125 3.01 3.76 -5.14
N ILE A 126 4.24 4.21 -4.99
CA ILE A 126 5.44 3.45 -5.32
C ILE A 126 6.40 3.56 -4.13
N THR A 127 6.88 2.44 -3.63
CA THR A 127 7.78 2.39 -2.48
C THR A 127 8.95 1.47 -2.79
N THR A 128 10.16 1.89 -2.42
CA THR A 128 11.37 1.05 -2.57
C THR A 128 11.52 0.03 -1.43
N ALA A 129 10.44 -0.18 -0.69
CA ALA A 129 10.32 -1.23 0.31
C ALA A 129 9.55 -2.41 -0.30
N ASP A 130 9.97 -3.62 0.06
CA ASP A 130 9.26 -4.90 -0.05
C ASP A 130 8.31 -5.09 1.16
N SER A 131 7.46 -4.08 1.40
CA SER A 131 6.59 -4.06 2.57
C SER A 131 5.57 -5.19 2.62
N ASP A 132 5.22 -5.78 1.48
CA ASP A 132 4.45 -7.02 1.41
C ASP A 132 5.15 -8.20 2.05
N PHE A 133 6.43 -8.38 1.78
CA PHE A 133 7.24 -9.41 2.42
C PHE A 133 7.44 -9.12 3.92
N HIS A 134 7.80 -7.89 4.26
CA HIS A 134 8.03 -7.50 5.65
C HIS A 134 6.75 -7.54 6.50
N ALA A 135 5.58 -7.23 5.92
CA ALA A 135 4.30 -7.30 6.62
C ALA A 135 3.98 -8.74 7.07
N ILE A 136 4.17 -9.73 6.19
CA ILE A 136 3.87 -11.14 6.50
C ILE A 136 4.88 -11.77 7.47
N ARG A 137 5.99 -11.08 7.76
CA ARG A 137 6.98 -11.43 8.79
C ARG A 137 6.86 -10.63 10.07
N GLY A 138 6.03 -9.59 10.08
CA GLY A 138 5.78 -8.75 11.24
C GLY A 138 6.87 -7.72 11.51
N ASN A 139 7.65 -7.32 10.50
CA ASN A 139 8.74 -6.38 10.69
C ASN A 139 8.24 -4.98 11.09
N THR A 140 8.84 -4.45 12.15
CA THR A 140 8.61 -3.11 12.70
C THR A 140 9.85 -2.65 13.44
N GLY A 141 10.22 -1.37 13.33
CA GLY A 141 11.31 -0.81 14.14
C GLY A 141 10.89 -0.46 15.57
N ASN A 142 9.64 -0.72 15.96
CA ASN A 142 9.19 -0.54 17.33
C ASN A 142 9.66 -1.65 18.27
N ILE A 143 10.01 -2.81 17.73
CA ILE A 143 10.57 -3.93 18.47
C ILE A 143 12.08 -3.96 18.20
N PRO A 144 12.92 -3.99 19.25
CA PRO A 144 14.36 -4.08 19.06
C PRO A 144 14.75 -5.33 18.28
N TYR A 145 15.75 -5.20 17.42
CA TYR A 145 16.42 -6.34 16.83
C TYR A 145 17.16 -7.11 17.92
N ASP A 146 16.95 -8.43 17.97
CA ASP A 146 17.59 -9.33 18.91
C ASP A 146 18.11 -10.54 18.11
N PRO A 147 19.41 -10.58 17.76
CA PRO A 147 19.97 -11.68 16.99
C PRO A 147 19.92 -13.02 17.72
N ASP A 148 19.72 -13.02 19.04
CA ASP A 148 19.63 -14.22 19.87
C ASP A 148 18.18 -14.73 20.01
N ALA A 149 17.18 -13.95 19.55
CA ALA A 149 15.79 -14.38 19.52
C ALA A 149 15.56 -15.45 18.43
N LEU A 150 14.66 -16.39 18.71
CA LEU A 150 14.36 -17.53 17.81
C LEU A 150 13.88 -17.11 16.41
N ASP A 151 13.31 -15.91 16.29
CA ASP A 151 12.86 -15.31 15.03
C ASP A 151 13.79 -14.21 14.51
N GLY A 152 14.93 -13.97 15.17
CA GLY A 152 15.87 -12.89 14.91
C GLY A 152 15.46 -11.52 15.44
N GLY A 153 14.39 -11.43 16.24
CA GLY A 153 13.89 -10.18 16.82
C GLY A 153 13.39 -9.18 15.76
N GLY A 154 13.08 -7.95 16.20
CA GLY A 154 12.58 -6.89 15.29
C GLY A 154 11.22 -7.18 14.64
N LYS A 155 10.47 -8.12 15.23
CA LYS A 155 9.21 -8.64 14.67
C LYS A 155 8.12 -8.69 15.71
N CYS A 156 6.92 -8.29 15.31
CA CYS A 156 5.73 -8.42 16.12
C CYS A 156 5.24 -9.88 16.12
N ALA A 157 4.75 -10.33 17.28
CA ALA A 157 4.14 -11.64 17.43
C ALA A 157 2.84 -11.52 18.25
N PRO A 158 1.72 -12.12 17.80
CA PRO A 158 1.56 -12.84 16.54
C PRO A 158 1.51 -11.91 15.33
N VAL A 159 2.10 -12.34 14.21
CA VAL A 159 2.17 -11.56 12.96
C VAL A 159 0.77 -11.25 12.42
N LEU A 160 0.62 -10.11 11.75
CA LEU A 160 -0.62 -9.53 11.19
C LEU A 160 -1.65 -9.01 12.20
N ILE A 161 -1.71 -9.59 13.41
CA ILE A 161 -2.76 -9.26 14.39
C ILE A 161 -2.26 -8.52 15.63
N SER A 162 -0.97 -8.59 15.94
CA SER A 162 -0.42 -7.82 17.06
C SER A 162 -0.47 -6.31 16.75
N PRO A 163 -0.93 -5.47 17.70
CA PRO A 163 -0.87 -4.02 17.55
C PRO A 163 0.53 -3.48 17.28
N ASP A 164 1.58 -4.18 17.72
CA ASP A 164 2.96 -3.77 17.46
C ASP A 164 3.31 -3.83 15.96
N CYS A 165 2.59 -4.63 15.17
CA CYS A 165 2.78 -4.70 13.71
C CYS A 165 2.27 -3.44 12.99
N TRP A 166 1.36 -2.69 13.62
CA TRP A 166 0.57 -1.67 12.94
C TRP A 166 1.39 -0.46 12.52
N ASP A 167 2.34 -0.05 13.36
CA ASP A 167 3.36 0.93 13.00
C ASP A 167 4.60 0.19 12.47
N GLY A 168 4.58 -0.12 11.18
CA GLY A 168 5.56 -0.98 10.52
C GLY A 168 5.14 -1.35 9.10
N ALA A 169 5.73 -2.41 8.56
CA ALA A 169 5.49 -2.82 7.16
C ALA A 169 4.02 -3.16 6.86
N LEU A 170 3.32 -3.74 7.85
CA LEU A 170 1.89 -4.03 7.74
C LEU A 170 1.06 -2.76 7.56
N GLY A 171 1.30 -1.73 8.38
CA GLY A 171 0.59 -0.47 8.25
C GLY A 171 0.92 0.24 6.93
N HIS A 172 2.18 0.21 6.50
CA HIS A 172 2.63 0.77 5.22
C HIS A 172 1.89 0.16 4.04
N LEU A 173 1.82 -1.17 3.99
CA LEU A 173 1.09 -1.91 2.97
C LEU A 173 -0.42 -1.61 3.02
N VAL A 174 -1.05 -1.69 4.19
CA VAL A 174 -2.51 -1.52 4.31
C VAL A 174 -2.92 -0.09 3.94
N ASN A 175 -2.15 0.91 4.38
CA ASN A 175 -2.38 2.30 4.01
C ASN A 175 -2.23 2.50 2.50
N ALA A 176 -1.22 1.90 1.86
CA ALA A 176 -1.02 1.99 0.42
C ALA A 176 -2.22 1.47 -0.38
N VAL A 177 -2.66 0.25 -0.10
CA VAL A 177 -3.80 -0.38 -0.80
C VAL A 177 -5.08 0.43 -0.60
N ASN A 178 -5.39 0.81 0.64
CA ASN A 178 -6.62 1.55 0.93
C ASN A 178 -6.61 2.98 0.38
N TRP A 179 -5.45 3.63 0.33
CA TRP A 179 -5.33 4.95 -0.26
C TRP A 179 -5.50 4.88 -1.79
N ALA A 180 -4.82 3.95 -2.45
CA ALA A 180 -4.87 3.80 -3.90
C ALA A 180 -6.28 3.44 -4.40
N ALA A 181 -6.97 2.55 -3.70
CA ALA A 181 -8.34 2.11 -4.04
C ALA A 181 -9.44 3.18 -3.91
N ARG A 182 -9.14 4.33 -3.30
CA ARG A 182 -10.11 5.42 -3.10
C ARG A 182 -10.03 6.49 -4.20
N GLY A 183 -9.23 6.26 -5.25
CA GLY A 183 -9.11 7.12 -6.42
C GLY A 183 -10.19 6.89 -7.46
N ASP A 184 -10.10 7.63 -8.56
CA ASP A 184 -10.86 7.37 -9.78
C ASP A 184 -10.06 6.40 -10.66
N GLY A 185 -10.68 5.35 -11.18
CA GLY A 185 -10.02 4.32 -12.00
C GLY A 185 -9.19 3.32 -11.18
N LEU A 186 -8.32 2.57 -11.85
CA LEU A 186 -7.48 1.56 -11.20
C LEU A 186 -6.32 2.21 -10.45
N GLY A 187 -6.35 2.19 -9.12
CA GLY A 187 -5.22 2.60 -8.29
C GLY A 187 -4.02 1.68 -8.49
N ILE A 188 -2.80 2.20 -8.37
CA ILE A 188 -1.56 1.41 -8.45
C ILE A 188 -0.85 1.43 -7.11
N VAL A 189 -0.46 0.26 -6.62
CA VAL A 189 0.49 0.08 -5.52
C VAL A 189 1.63 -0.78 -6.04
N SER A 190 2.84 -0.24 -6.09
CA SER A 190 4.03 -1.02 -6.41
C SER A 190 5.01 -1.00 -5.26
N PHE A 191 5.35 -2.20 -4.79
CA PHE A 191 6.52 -2.40 -3.93
C PHE A 191 7.78 -2.49 -4.78
N LEU A 192 8.93 -2.51 -4.10
CA LEU A 192 10.27 -2.54 -4.68
C LEU A 192 10.36 -3.46 -5.90
N ASP A 193 10.78 -2.92 -7.04
CA ASP A 193 11.00 -3.72 -8.24
C ASP A 193 12.39 -4.37 -8.29
N GLY A 194 13.34 -4.14 -7.40
CA GLY A 194 14.46 -5.06 -7.42
C GLY A 194 15.54 -5.08 -6.39
N GLU A 195 15.86 -6.35 -6.10
CA GLU A 195 17.09 -6.87 -5.52
C GLU A 195 17.45 -8.28 -6.05
N HIS A 196 16.63 -8.83 -6.95
CA HIS A 196 16.77 -10.19 -7.44
C HIS A 196 16.81 -10.22 -8.98
N PRO A 197 17.36 -11.29 -9.57
CA PRO A 197 17.28 -11.48 -11.02
C PRO A 197 15.83 -11.49 -11.50
N GLY A 198 15.54 -10.74 -12.56
CA GLY A 198 14.22 -10.68 -13.19
C GLY A 198 13.28 -9.63 -12.60
N SER A 199 13.65 -8.98 -11.49
CA SER A 199 12.72 -8.09 -10.82
C SER A 199 12.66 -6.69 -11.41
N PHE A 200 13.77 -6.15 -11.94
CA PHE A 200 13.92 -4.75 -12.38
C PHE A 200 12.96 -4.35 -13.53
N TRP A 201 11.72 -4.04 -13.19
CA TRP A 201 10.64 -3.81 -14.15
C TRP A 201 10.20 -2.35 -14.20
N TRP A 202 10.45 -1.52 -13.19
CA TRP A 202 10.04 -0.10 -13.21
C TRP A 202 10.67 0.68 -14.35
N THR A 203 11.97 0.50 -14.56
CA THR A 203 12.73 1.22 -15.59
C THR A 203 12.80 0.46 -16.91
N ASN A 204 12.21 -0.75 -17.00
CA ASN A 204 12.13 -1.48 -18.25
C ASN A 204 11.33 -0.68 -19.30
N VAL A 205 11.77 -0.62 -20.56
CA VAL A 205 11.11 0.15 -21.64
C VAL A 205 9.66 -0.26 -21.90
N ASP A 206 9.30 -1.49 -21.56
CA ASP A 206 7.94 -2.01 -21.67
C ASP A 206 7.11 -1.80 -20.41
N SER A 207 7.67 -1.18 -19.38
CA SER A 207 6.92 -0.80 -18.18
C SER A 207 5.94 0.32 -18.45
N PHE A 208 4.77 0.25 -17.83
CA PHE A 208 3.86 1.39 -17.82
C PHE A 208 4.37 2.57 -16.99
N LEU A 209 5.34 2.34 -16.11
CA LEU A 209 6.02 3.36 -15.29
C LEU A 209 7.33 3.86 -15.92
N HIS A 210 7.80 3.29 -17.03
CA HIS A 210 9.10 3.60 -17.62
C HIS A 210 9.34 5.10 -17.79
N SER A 211 8.40 5.80 -18.44
CA SER A 211 8.53 7.25 -18.69
C SER A 211 8.49 8.11 -17.43
N GLU A 212 8.02 7.56 -16.31
CA GLU A 212 7.94 8.25 -15.02
C GLU A 212 9.19 7.97 -14.17
N LEU A 213 9.79 6.78 -14.30
CA LEU A 213 10.81 6.28 -13.38
C LEU A 213 12.21 6.11 -13.99
N ASP A 214 12.34 6.05 -15.31
CA ASP A 214 13.64 5.91 -15.95
C ASP A 214 14.56 7.10 -15.61
N GLY A 215 15.79 6.78 -15.20
CA GLY A 215 16.78 7.77 -14.77
C GLY A 215 16.55 8.45 -13.41
N VAL A 216 15.43 8.20 -12.72
CA VAL A 216 15.12 8.80 -11.40
C VAL A 216 15.15 7.82 -10.24
N VAL A 217 15.22 6.51 -10.50
CA VAL A 217 15.42 5.47 -9.48
C VAL A 217 16.92 5.20 -9.28
N SER A 218 17.37 5.17 -8.02
CA SER A 218 18.73 4.84 -7.62
C SER A 218 18.76 3.59 -6.75
N TYR A 219 19.25 2.47 -7.29
CA TYR A 219 19.49 1.21 -6.57
C TYR A 219 20.83 1.17 -5.82
N ALA A 220 21.52 2.31 -5.74
CA ALA A 220 22.79 2.36 -5.03
C ALA A 220 22.52 2.46 -3.52
N GLY A 221 22.63 1.37 -2.77
CA GLY A 221 22.51 1.37 -1.31
C GLY A 221 21.08 1.20 -0.80
N ALA A 222 20.88 1.42 0.50
CA ALA A 222 19.62 1.14 1.18
C ALA A 222 19.35 2.13 2.32
N GLU A 223 18.10 2.23 2.77
CA GLU A 223 17.66 3.08 3.88
C GLU A 223 17.05 2.24 5.02
N GLN A 224 17.39 2.63 6.25
CA GLN A 224 17.05 1.93 7.49
C GLN A 224 16.43 2.84 8.55
N ASN A 225 16.57 4.14 8.36
CA ASN A 225 16.10 5.18 9.24
C ASN A 225 15.36 6.22 8.38
N PRO A 226 14.28 5.83 7.68
CA PRO A 226 13.49 6.76 6.89
C PRO A 226 12.92 7.89 7.75
N ILE A 227 12.56 9.00 7.11
CA ILE A 227 11.97 10.15 7.77
C ILE A 227 10.55 10.34 7.25
N ILE A 228 9.57 10.26 8.15
CA ILE A 228 8.25 10.86 7.97
C ILE A 228 8.30 12.25 8.62
N ASN A 229 8.44 13.29 7.80
CA ASN A 229 8.44 14.66 8.28
C ASN A 229 7.01 15.15 8.62
N PRO A 230 6.82 16.31 9.27
CA PRO A 230 5.49 16.77 9.67
C PRO A 230 4.48 16.94 8.53
N LEU A 231 4.92 17.31 7.32
CA LEU A 231 4.05 17.40 6.15
C LEU A 231 3.59 16.00 5.72
N GLN A 232 4.52 15.05 5.66
CA GLN A 232 4.26 13.65 5.31
C GLN A 232 3.40 12.93 6.34
N ALA A 233 3.56 13.24 7.63
CA ALA A 233 2.76 12.65 8.72
C ALA A 233 1.26 12.99 8.60
N SER A 234 0.92 14.10 7.92
CA SER A 234 -0.48 14.46 7.64
C SER A 234 -1.09 13.73 6.45
N HIS A 235 -0.27 13.04 5.64
CA HIS A 235 -0.73 12.30 4.48
C HIS A 235 -1.39 10.99 4.91
N ALA A 236 -2.51 10.60 4.28
CA ALA A 236 -3.26 9.40 4.63
C ALA A 236 -2.44 8.10 4.51
N LEU A 237 -1.43 8.08 3.62
CA LEU A 237 -0.48 6.97 3.49
C LEU A 237 0.35 6.72 4.77
N ASN A 238 0.54 7.75 5.60
CA ASN A 238 1.30 7.66 6.85
C ASN A 238 0.41 7.62 8.11
N ALA A 239 -0.91 7.40 7.95
CA ALA A 239 -1.80 7.32 9.09
C ALA A 239 -1.39 6.18 10.04
N GLY A 240 -1.04 6.53 11.28
CA GLY A 240 -0.57 5.57 12.29
C GLY A 240 0.85 5.07 12.10
N LEU A 241 1.61 5.61 11.13
CA LEU A 241 3.00 5.26 10.88
C LEU A 241 3.96 6.29 11.48
N THR A 242 5.12 5.83 11.91
CA THR A 242 6.24 6.66 12.35
C THR A 242 7.52 6.29 11.62
N SER A 243 8.47 7.23 11.56
CA SER A 243 9.83 6.95 11.09
C SER A 243 10.42 5.71 11.77
N LYS A 244 10.19 5.58 13.09
CA LYS A 244 10.68 4.46 13.88
C LYS A 244 10.04 3.15 13.46
N GLY A 245 8.72 3.09 13.28
CA GLY A 245 8.05 1.87 12.82
C GLY A 245 8.55 1.39 11.46
N LEU A 246 8.89 2.33 10.57
CA LEU A 246 9.46 2.06 9.25
C LEU A 246 10.98 1.78 9.24
N SER A 247 11.63 1.74 10.41
CA SER A 247 13.08 1.54 10.53
C SER A 247 13.47 0.11 10.88
N GLY A 248 14.72 -0.26 10.58
CA GLY A 248 15.37 -1.42 11.17
C GLY A 248 14.76 -2.78 10.82
N TRP A 249 14.19 -2.95 9.62
CA TRP A 249 13.60 -4.23 9.19
C TRP A 249 14.63 -5.28 8.74
N GLY A 250 15.92 -5.01 8.97
CA GLY A 250 17.03 -5.71 8.34
C GLY A 250 17.52 -4.92 7.14
N ILE A 251 16.64 -4.68 6.16
CA ILE A 251 16.69 -3.61 5.16
C ILE A 251 15.26 -3.10 4.94
N SER A 252 15.00 -1.83 5.28
CA SER A 252 13.63 -1.30 5.18
C SER A 252 13.27 -0.85 3.76
N PHE A 253 14.24 -0.24 3.06
CA PHE A 253 14.07 0.30 1.71
C PHE A 253 15.37 0.10 0.93
N HIS A 254 15.25 -0.30 -0.33
CA HIS A 254 16.35 -0.88 -1.11
C HIS A 254 16.75 -0.04 -2.32
N ALA A 255 16.08 1.10 -2.50
CA ALA A 255 16.39 2.08 -3.53
C ALA A 255 15.94 3.46 -3.06
N PHE A 256 16.25 4.47 -3.87
CA PHE A 256 15.87 5.85 -3.64
C PHE A 256 15.27 6.45 -4.90
N PHE A 257 14.34 7.39 -4.73
CA PHE A 257 13.82 8.23 -5.80
C PHE A 257 14.46 9.61 -5.73
N LEU A 258 15.01 10.08 -6.84
CA LEU A 258 15.15 11.51 -7.12
C LEU A 258 13.74 12.15 -7.21
N PRO A 259 13.62 13.49 -7.17
CA PRO A 259 12.34 14.14 -7.42
C PRO A 259 11.72 13.66 -8.74
N VAL A 260 10.46 13.23 -8.67
CA VAL A 260 9.69 12.71 -9.81
C VAL A 260 8.53 13.65 -10.09
N ASP A 261 8.43 14.15 -11.32
CA ASP A 261 7.35 15.06 -11.72
C ASP A 261 5.98 14.40 -11.56
N GLY A 262 5.03 15.12 -10.96
CA GLY A 262 3.68 14.61 -10.68
C GLY A 262 3.58 13.72 -9.44
N TYR A 263 4.68 13.51 -8.71
CA TYR A 263 4.71 12.75 -7.46
C TYR A 263 5.13 13.62 -6.28
N ALA A 264 4.51 13.36 -5.13
CA ALA A 264 4.91 13.89 -3.84
C ALA A 264 5.72 12.83 -3.06
N PRO A 265 6.79 13.21 -2.35
CA PRO A 265 7.50 12.31 -1.45
C PRO A 265 6.63 11.99 -0.23
N ILE A 266 6.44 10.71 0.06
CA ILE A 266 5.64 10.20 1.18
C ILE A 266 6.50 9.80 2.36
N VAL A 267 7.69 9.28 2.09
CA VAL A 267 8.70 8.94 3.08
C VAL A 267 10.06 9.37 2.53
N ASP A 268 10.78 10.21 3.28
CA ASP A 268 12.10 10.71 2.89
C ASP A 268 13.21 9.77 3.36
N SER A 269 14.37 9.86 2.69
CA SER A 269 15.59 9.24 3.17
C SER A 269 16.30 10.15 4.18
N SER A 270 16.79 9.58 5.29
CA SER A 270 17.73 10.29 6.19
C SER A 270 19.16 10.21 5.68
N SER A 271 19.53 9.10 5.05
CA SER A 271 20.89 8.85 4.54
C SER A 271 21.20 9.60 3.25
N ARG A 272 20.17 10.03 2.52
CA ARG A 272 20.27 10.78 1.25
C ARG A 272 19.30 11.96 1.22
N PRO A 273 19.65 13.09 1.85
CA PRO A 273 18.83 14.29 1.83
C PRO A 273 18.47 14.72 0.40
N GLY A 274 17.19 15.02 0.17
CA GLY A 274 16.65 15.38 -1.15
C GLY A 274 16.17 14.21 -2.00
N MET A 275 16.30 12.97 -1.49
CA MET A 275 15.70 11.77 -2.07
C MET A 275 14.61 11.20 -1.17
N SER A 276 13.65 10.52 -1.77
CA SER A 276 12.57 9.81 -1.07
C SER A 276 12.67 8.30 -1.27
N VAL A 277 12.08 7.53 -0.36
CA VAL A 277 12.00 6.05 -0.44
C VAL A 277 10.58 5.56 -0.68
N ALA A 278 9.59 6.45 -0.58
CA ALA A 278 8.23 6.22 -1.06
C ALA A 278 7.66 7.50 -1.67
N ILE A 279 6.95 7.36 -2.78
CA ILE A 279 6.32 8.45 -3.53
C ILE A 279 4.87 8.12 -3.85
N ALA A 280 4.03 9.13 -4.00
CA ALA A 280 2.66 8.96 -4.49
C ALA A 280 2.29 10.08 -5.46
N THR A 281 1.39 9.81 -6.39
CA THR A 281 0.85 10.85 -7.27
C THR A 281 0.32 12.00 -6.44
N SER A 282 0.79 13.21 -6.75
CA SER A 282 0.22 14.41 -6.14
C SER A 282 -1.19 14.55 -6.69
N SER A 283 -2.22 14.57 -5.84
CA SER A 283 -3.54 14.98 -6.32
C SER A 283 -3.37 16.34 -7.00
N PRO A 284 -3.82 16.54 -8.25
CA PRO A 284 -3.89 17.89 -8.78
C PRO A 284 -4.74 18.68 -7.79
N VAL A 285 -4.21 19.79 -7.28
CA VAL A 285 -5.02 20.77 -6.55
C VAL A 285 -5.99 21.35 -7.57
N VAL A 286 -7.08 20.64 -7.85
CA VAL A 286 -8.20 21.21 -8.56
C VAL A 286 -8.89 22.10 -7.53
N ILE A 287 -8.45 23.36 -7.47
CA ILE A 287 -9.30 24.43 -6.96
C ILE A 287 -10.50 24.46 -7.92
N LYS A 288 -11.55 23.69 -7.61
CA LYS A 288 -12.84 23.86 -8.30
C LYS A 288 -13.29 25.29 -7.97
N PRO A 289 -13.40 26.20 -8.95
CA PRO A 289 -13.97 27.49 -8.69
C PRO A 289 -15.46 27.30 -8.40
N GLY A 290 -15.88 27.63 -7.18
CA GLY A 290 -17.27 27.96 -6.88
C GLY A 290 -18.13 26.84 -6.31
N LYS A 291 -18.25 26.84 -4.98
CA LYS A 291 -19.57 27.07 -4.36
C LYS A 291 -19.36 27.69 -2.99
N MET A 292 -19.45 29.02 -2.99
CA MET A 292 -19.62 29.82 -1.79
C MET A 292 -20.94 29.41 -1.14
N LEU A 293 -20.88 28.80 0.04
CA LEU A 293 -22.02 28.74 0.94
C LEU A 293 -21.96 30.01 1.80
N ILE A 294 -22.81 30.97 1.44
CA ILE A 294 -23.19 32.16 2.21
C ILE A 294 -23.99 31.65 3.44
N PRO A 295 -23.88 32.29 4.62
CA PRO A 295 -23.86 31.61 5.93
C PRO A 295 -25.19 30.99 6.39
#